data_AF-A0A927N038-F1
#
_entry.id   AF-A0A927N038-F1
#
_cell.length_a   1.000
_cell.length_b   1.000
_cell.length_c   1.000
_cell.angle_alpha   90.00
_cell.angle_beta   90.00
_cell.angle_gamma   90.00
#
_symmetry.space_group_name_H-M   'P 1'
#
loop_
_entity.id
_entity.type
_entity.pdbx_description
1 polymer ?
#
loop_
_entity_poly.entity_id
_entity_poly.type
_entity_poly.pdbx_seq_one_letter_code
_entity_poly.pdbx_strand_id
1 'polypeptide(L)'
;MNTTTTPRRRRRPRLSAYPLVPHVDPSASWTRHLEWRVNGRILAPGAEVSIRGERGRFRFLYAVEKPDGLVWLEFLGGSKGSEVFRSFYPSRVRTVHRIAKTRANLAPSKGGTR
;
A
#
# COMPACT_ATOMS: atom_id res chain seq x y z
N MET A 1 -38.53 -8.77 -57.33
CA MET A 1 -37.09 -8.48 -57.44
C MET A 1 -36.77 -7.37 -56.46
N ASN A 2 -36.15 -7.69 -55.33
CA ASN A 2 -35.81 -6.71 -54.29
C ASN A 2 -34.60 -7.26 -53.54
N THR A 3 -33.52 -6.47 -53.52
CA THR A 3 -32.15 -6.82 -53.13
C THR A 3 -31.92 -6.69 -51.62
N THR A 4 -31.49 -7.77 -50.97
CA THR A 4 -31.04 -7.75 -49.58
C THR A 4 -29.60 -7.22 -49.51
N THR A 5 -29.43 -6.04 -48.90
CA THR A 5 -28.11 -5.43 -48.62
C THR A 5 -27.54 -5.97 -47.32
N THR A 6 -26.47 -6.77 -47.39
CA THR A 6 -25.75 -7.30 -46.22
C THR A 6 -24.84 -6.23 -45.61
N PRO A 7 -24.88 -5.97 -44.29
CA PRO A 7 -23.99 -4.99 -43.68
C PRO A 7 -22.55 -5.51 -43.61
N ARG A 8 -21.62 -4.73 -44.16
CA ARG A 8 -20.18 -5.02 -44.17
C ARG A 8 -19.62 -4.88 -42.76
N ARG A 9 -19.40 -6.01 -42.09
CA ARG A 9 -18.81 -6.11 -40.74
C ARG A 9 -17.43 -5.42 -40.74
N ARG A 10 -17.33 -4.24 -40.12
CA ARG A 10 -16.05 -3.55 -39.90
C ARG A 10 -15.16 -4.46 -39.06
N ARG A 11 -14.09 -4.99 -39.66
CA ARG A 11 -13.04 -5.72 -38.93
C ARG A 11 -12.42 -4.73 -37.96
N ARG A 12 -12.54 -5.00 -36.65
CA ARG A 12 -11.78 -4.27 -35.63
C ARG A 12 -10.29 -4.45 -35.94
N PRO A 13 -9.45 -3.40 -35.83
CA PRO A 13 -8.02 -3.57 -35.96
C PRO A 13 -7.55 -4.62 -34.95
N ARG A 14 -6.78 -5.59 -35.43
CA ARG A 14 -6.18 -6.65 -34.60
C ARG A 14 -5.32 -5.92 -33.57
N LEU A 15 -5.63 -6.08 -32.28
CA LEU A 15 -4.87 -5.47 -31.20
C LEU A 15 -3.38 -5.80 -31.41
N SER A 16 -2.61 -4.72 -31.43
CA SER A 16 -1.23 -4.59 -31.85
C SER A 16 -0.29 -5.70 -31.39
N ALA A 17 0.64 -6.03 -32.28
CA ALA A 17 1.82 -6.87 -32.11
C ALA A 17 2.85 -6.22 -31.16
N TYR A 18 2.50 -6.04 -29.90
CA TYR A 18 3.52 -5.73 -28.89
C TYR A 18 4.40 -6.99 -28.72
N PRO A 19 5.73 -6.88 -28.88
CA PRO A 19 6.62 -7.98 -28.54
C PRO A 19 6.40 -8.32 -27.06
N LEU A 20 6.25 -9.60 -26.75
CA LEU A 20 6.24 -10.09 -25.38
C LEU A 20 7.64 -9.89 -24.81
N VAL A 21 7.91 -8.72 -24.23
CA VAL A 21 9.12 -8.50 -23.43
C VAL A 21 8.94 -9.33 -22.17
N PRO A 22 9.91 -10.17 -21.77
CA PRO A 22 9.89 -10.83 -20.48
C PRO A 22 9.74 -9.76 -19.39
N HIS A 23 8.59 -9.72 -18.73
CA HIS A 23 8.39 -8.81 -17.62
C HIS A 23 9.11 -9.39 -16.41
N VAL A 24 10.31 -8.89 -16.15
CA VAL A 24 10.97 -9.10 -14.87
C VAL A 24 10.26 -8.22 -13.86
N ASP A 25 9.53 -8.82 -12.92
CA ASP A 25 8.97 -8.11 -11.78
C ASP A 25 10.13 -7.72 -10.84
N PRO A 26 10.50 -6.42 -10.77
CA PRO A 26 11.63 -6.00 -9.94
C PRO A 26 11.36 -6.19 -8.44
N SER A 27 10.10 -6.42 -8.04
CA SER A 27 9.69 -6.61 -6.65
C SER A 27 9.72 -8.07 -6.18
N ALA A 28 9.93 -9.03 -7.09
CA ALA A 28 9.90 -10.45 -6.77
C ALA A 28 10.92 -10.87 -5.68
N SER A 29 12.00 -10.13 -5.53
CA SER A 29 13.05 -10.37 -4.53
C SER A 29 12.93 -9.50 -3.28
N TRP A 30 11.88 -8.67 -3.15
CA TRP A 30 11.73 -7.77 -2.00
C TRP A 30 11.12 -8.52 -0.82
N THR A 31 11.62 -8.25 0.38
CA THR A 31 11.14 -8.89 1.61
C THR A 31 10.21 -7.94 2.37
N ARG A 32 9.13 -8.50 2.93
CA ARG A 32 8.21 -7.76 3.81
C ARG A 32 8.42 -8.19 5.25
N HIS A 33 8.48 -7.20 6.15
CA HIS A 33 8.60 -7.43 7.58
C HIS A 33 7.37 -6.88 8.30
N LEU A 34 6.73 -7.72 9.11
CA LEU A 34 5.61 -7.29 9.96
C LEU A 34 6.08 -6.57 11.22
N GLU A 35 7.35 -6.67 11.55
CA GLU A 35 7.97 -5.94 12.65
C GLU A 35 9.14 -5.11 12.15
N TRP A 36 9.28 -3.90 12.69
CA TRP A 36 10.42 -3.04 12.37
C TRP A 36 10.84 -2.20 13.56
N ARG A 37 12.15 -1.99 13.76
CA ARG A 37 12.66 -1.16 14.87
C ARG A 37 12.95 0.26 14.41
N VAL A 38 12.39 1.25 15.10
CA VAL A 38 12.68 2.68 14.86
C VAL A 38 12.70 3.45 16.17
N ASN A 39 13.65 4.38 16.32
CA ASN A 39 13.82 5.19 17.53
C ASN A 39 13.83 4.35 18.82
N GLY A 40 14.45 3.15 18.77
CA GLY A 40 14.53 2.23 19.90
C GLY A 40 13.24 1.46 20.23
N ARG A 41 12.17 1.59 19.44
CA ARG A 41 10.88 0.92 19.64
C ARG A 41 10.55 -0.02 18.49
N ILE A 42 9.77 -1.05 18.79
CA ILE A 42 9.24 -1.98 17.80
C ILE A 42 7.93 -1.41 17.24
N LEU A 43 7.80 -1.39 15.93
CA LEU A 43 6.55 -1.22 15.21
C LEU A 43 6.01 -2.59 14.87
N ALA A 44 4.76 -2.84 15.25
CA ALA A 44 3.95 -3.97 14.80
C ALA A 44 2.70 -3.40 14.10
N PRO A 45 1.97 -4.19 13.29
CA PRO A 45 0.85 -3.67 12.51
C PRO A 45 -0.19 -2.98 13.42
N GLY A 46 -0.63 -1.79 13.02
CA GLY A 46 -1.50 -0.92 13.82
C GLY A 46 -0.77 0.06 14.75
N ALA A 47 0.54 -0.11 15.00
CA ALA A 47 1.32 0.84 15.79
C ALA A 47 1.25 2.24 15.17
N GLU A 48 0.93 3.24 15.99
CA GLU A 48 0.73 4.60 15.51
C GLU A 48 2.01 5.42 15.61
N VAL A 49 2.31 6.16 14.55
CA VAL A 49 3.45 7.08 14.50
C VAL A 49 3.02 8.48 14.05
N SER A 50 3.84 9.46 14.40
CA SER A 50 3.87 10.76 13.73
C SER A 50 5.06 10.81 12.77
N ILE A 51 4.83 11.29 11.56
CA ILE A 51 5.83 11.41 10.50
C ILE A 51 6.27 12.87 10.39
N ARG A 52 7.59 13.12 10.24
CA ARG A 52 8.14 14.46 10.06
C ARG A 52 7.56 15.10 8.79
N GLY A 53 7.04 16.32 8.90
CA GLY A 53 6.45 17.06 7.78
C GLY A 53 5.04 16.63 7.38
N GLU A 54 4.42 15.70 8.11
CA GLU A 54 3.07 15.21 7.83
C GLU A 54 2.11 15.51 8.98
N ARG A 55 0.84 15.75 8.63
CA ARG A 55 -0.22 15.94 9.61
C ARG A 55 -0.89 14.62 9.96
N GLY A 56 -1.25 14.47 11.23
CA GLY A 56 -2.03 13.33 11.73
C GLY A 56 -1.19 12.14 12.20
N ARG A 57 -1.88 10.99 12.33
CA ARG A 57 -1.29 9.74 12.82
C ARG A 57 -1.33 8.70 11.71
N PHE A 58 -0.28 7.90 11.67
CA PHE A 58 -0.08 6.87 10.66
C PHE A 58 0.05 5.52 11.36
N ARG A 59 -0.78 4.56 10.98
CA ARG A 59 -0.73 3.19 11.49
C ARG A 59 0.20 2.37 10.62
N PHE A 60 1.19 1.77 11.24
CA PHE A 60 2.15 0.90 10.56
C PHE A 60 1.43 -0.33 10.00
N LEU A 61 1.81 -0.74 8.80
CA LEU A 61 1.31 -1.95 8.15
C LEU A 61 2.41 -3.00 8.06
N TYR A 62 3.53 -2.64 7.43
CA TYR A 62 4.71 -3.49 7.26
C TYR A 62 5.89 -2.64 6.76
N ALA A 63 7.10 -3.18 6.86
CA ALA A 63 8.28 -2.65 6.19
C ALA A 63 8.54 -3.45 4.90
N VAL A 64 9.11 -2.79 3.91
CA VAL A 64 9.62 -3.42 2.68
C VAL A 64 11.11 -3.17 2.62
N GLU A 65 11.88 -4.25 2.45
CA GLU A 65 13.32 -4.23 2.28
C GLU A 65 13.68 -4.76 0.88
N LYS A 66 14.45 -3.97 0.15
CA LYS A 66 15.04 -4.38 -1.12
C LYS A 66 16.34 -5.16 -0.88
N PRO A 67 16.76 -6.01 -1.84
CA PRO A 67 18.07 -6.69 -1.77
C PRO A 67 19.27 -5.76 -1.65
N ASP A 68 19.15 -4.50 -2.10
CA ASP A 68 20.19 -3.48 -1.99
C ASP A 68 20.21 -2.78 -0.61
N GLY A 69 19.39 -3.22 0.33
CA GLY A 69 19.30 -2.71 1.70
C GLY A 69 18.45 -1.44 1.86
N LEU A 70 17.84 -0.91 0.79
CA LEU A 70 16.90 0.19 0.95
C LEU A 70 15.62 -0.31 1.64
N VAL A 71 15.20 0.42 2.67
CA VAL A 71 13.98 0.10 3.42
C VAL A 71 13.01 1.28 3.41
N TRP A 72 11.72 0.99 3.23
CA TRP A 72 10.65 1.91 3.56
C TRP A 72 9.55 1.21 4.36
N LEU A 73 8.74 2.02 5.02
CA LEU A 73 7.67 1.59 5.90
C LEU A 73 6.33 2.03 5.29
N GLU A 74 5.38 1.11 5.24
CA GLU A 74 4.04 1.36 4.75
C GLU A 74 3.08 1.69 5.88
N PHE A 75 2.26 2.71 5.67
CA PHE A 75 1.29 3.16 6.65
C PHE A 75 -0.07 3.48 6.04
N LEU A 76 -1.10 3.37 6.87
CA LEU A 76 -2.41 3.96 6.63
C LEU A 76 -2.66 5.08 7.64
N GLY A 77 -2.96 6.28 7.17
CA GLY A 77 -3.32 7.37 8.07
C GLY A 77 -3.22 8.75 7.43
N GLY A 78 -2.95 9.75 8.25
CA GLY A 78 -3.02 11.15 7.87
C GLY A 78 -4.03 11.91 8.71
N SER A 79 -4.59 12.98 8.14
CA SER A 79 -5.60 13.79 8.83
C SER A 79 -6.85 12.96 9.15
N LYS A 80 -7.48 13.26 10.29
CA LYS A 80 -8.69 12.53 10.74
C LYS A 80 -9.78 12.63 9.67
N GLY A 81 -10.30 11.48 9.22
CA GLY A 81 -11.34 11.41 8.19
C GLY A 81 -10.82 11.39 6.75
N SER A 82 -9.51 11.48 6.55
CA SER A 82 -8.87 11.41 5.23
C SER A 82 -7.62 10.54 5.32
N GLU A 83 -7.83 9.26 5.67
CA GLU A 83 -6.76 8.28 5.73
C GLU A 83 -6.31 7.88 4.33
N VAL A 84 -5.00 7.85 4.12
CA VAL A 84 -4.36 7.50 2.86
C VAL A 84 -3.24 6.50 3.09
N PHE A 85 -3.02 5.64 2.10
CA PHE A 85 -1.87 4.74 2.07
C PHE A 85 -0.62 5.55 1.68
N ARG A 86 0.42 5.50 2.51
CA ARG A 86 1.68 6.22 2.25
C ARG A 86 2.89 5.47 2.77
N SER A 87 3.97 5.59 2.00
CA SER A 87 5.27 5.00 2.29
C SER A 87 6.25 6.07 2.79
N PHE A 88 7.04 5.75 3.82
CA PHE A 88 8.07 6.64 4.34
C PHE A 88 9.34 5.88 4.72
N TYR A 89 10.50 6.53 4.56
CA TYR A 89 11.75 6.03 5.14
C TYR A 89 11.66 5.99 6.67
N PRO A 90 12.33 5.02 7.34
CA PRO A 90 12.37 4.94 8.80
C PRO A 90 12.83 6.25 9.46
N SER A 91 13.76 6.98 8.84
CA SER A 91 14.28 8.27 9.31
C SER A 91 13.23 9.39 9.40
N ARG A 92 12.10 9.26 8.69
CA ARG A 92 10.98 10.23 8.78
C ARG A 92 10.07 9.98 9.96
N VAL A 93 10.20 8.86 10.68
CA VAL A 93 9.42 8.61 11.89
C VAL A 93 9.88 9.55 12.99
N ARG A 94 9.02 10.49 13.38
CA ARG A 94 9.29 11.45 14.46
C ARG A 94 9.06 10.82 15.82
N THR A 95 7.94 10.14 15.99
CA THR A 95 7.51 9.62 17.29
C THR A 95 6.66 8.37 17.09
N VAL A 96 6.96 7.32 17.84
CA VAL A 96 6.10 6.14 17.98
C VAL A 96 5.21 6.34 19.20
N HIS A 97 3.90 6.28 19.02
CA HIS A 97 2.94 6.52 20.08
C HIS A 97 2.70 5.25 20.90
N ARG A 98 2.74 5.38 22.23
CA ARG A 98 2.42 4.29 23.16
C ARG A 98 0.92 3.97 23.20
N ILE A 99 0.08 5.00 23.07
CA ILE A 99 -1.38 4.88 23.14
C ILE A 99 -1.94 5.11 21.74
N ALA A 100 -2.70 4.13 21.25
CA ALA A 100 -3.44 4.22 20.01
C ALA A 100 -4.64 5.17 20.17
N LYS A 101 -4.85 6.04 19.19
CA LYS A 101 -5.91 7.07 19.19
C LYS A 101 -6.69 7.14 17.88
N THR A 102 -6.29 6.40 16.85
CA THR A 102 -7.04 6.33 15.60
C THR A 102 -8.35 5.59 15.79
N ARG A 103 -9.42 6.02 15.10
CA ARG A 103 -10.75 5.42 15.25
C ARG A 103 -10.75 3.91 14.98
N ALA A 104 -10.00 3.46 13.99
CA ALA A 104 -9.92 2.05 13.66
C ALA A 104 -9.26 1.19 14.76
N ASN A 105 -8.33 1.76 15.54
CA ASN A 105 -7.75 1.08 16.70
C ASN A 105 -8.60 1.23 17.97
N LEU A 106 -9.47 2.24 18.02
CA LEU A 106 -10.41 2.47 19.12
C LEU A 106 -11.76 1.75 18.92
N ALA A 107 -12.06 1.28 17.71
CA ALA A 107 -13.22 0.45 17.44
C ALA A 107 -13.04 -0.88 18.18
N PRO A 108 -14.02 -1.33 18.99
CA PRO A 108 -13.94 -2.64 19.61
C PRO A 108 -13.80 -3.69 18.50
N SER A 109 -12.87 -4.64 18.65
CA SER A 109 -12.81 -5.78 17.75
C SER A 109 -14.17 -6.46 17.77
N LYS A 110 -14.82 -6.62 16.62
CA LYS A 110 -16.00 -7.48 16.52
C LYS A 110 -15.54 -8.95 16.69
N GLY A 111 -15.25 -9.37 17.92
CA GLY A 111 -15.37 -10.77 18.32
C GLY A 111 -16.86 -11.09 18.35
N GLY A 112 -17.36 -12.18 17.80
CA GLY A 112 -16.83 -13.53 17.73
C GLY A 112 -18.05 -14.39 18.04
N THR A 113 -18.69 -14.93 17.01
CA THR A 113 -19.80 -15.87 17.20
C THR A 113 -19.20 -17.14 17.78
N ARG A 114 -19.63 -17.48 19.00
CA ARG A 114 -19.38 -18.79 19.63
C ARG A 114 -19.99 -19.90 18.79
#